data_AF-X1KFF2-F1
#
_entry.id   AF-X1KFF2-F1
#
_cell.length_a   1.000
_cell.length_b   1.000
_cell.length_c   1.000
_cell.angle_alpha   90.00
_cell.angle_beta   90.00
_cell.angle_gamma   90.00
#
_symmetry.space_group_name_H-M   'P 1'
#
loop_
_entity.id
_entity.type
_entity.pdbx_description
1 polymer ?
#
loop_
_entity_poly.entity_id
_entity_poly.type
_entity_poly.pdbx_seq_one_letter_code
_entity_poly.pdbx_strand_id
1 'polypeptide(L)'
;MSENTENEEKQPEFILIGSDTNCPPCDEIKELLKDQIAQGKVKYVDINSEEGIQYAKGLETIDLPYAVRSKDNKECQIFADKEFVLVKCKDEEELTALVEPEEN
;
A
#
# COMPACT_ATOMS: atom_id res chain seq x y z
N MET A 1 -13.65 37.49 -7.23
CA MET A 1 -14.02 36.43 -6.26
C MET A 1 -13.12 35.26 -6.58
N SER A 2 -12.35 34.84 -5.60
CA SER A 2 -11.21 33.94 -5.71
C SER A 2 -11.68 32.50 -5.57
N GLU A 3 -11.36 31.65 -6.54
CA GLU A 3 -11.34 30.20 -6.36
C GLU A 3 -10.09 29.67 -7.06
N ASN A 4 -8.93 29.88 -6.42
CA ASN A 4 -7.76 29.04 -6.67
C ASN A 4 -8.03 27.72 -5.93
N THR A 5 -8.67 26.77 -6.58
CA THR A 5 -8.67 25.39 -6.09
C THR A 5 -7.34 24.79 -6.48
N GLU A 6 -6.36 24.92 -5.59
CA GLU A 6 -5.16 24.09 -5.59
C GLU A 6 -5.63 22.63 -5.50
N ASN A 7 -5.77 22.00 -6.67
CA ASN A 7 -5.94 20.57 -6.80
C ASN A 7 -4.58 19.97 -6.45
N GLU A 8 -4.28 19.89 -5.15
CA GLU A 8 -3.16 19.13 -4.64
C GLU A 8 -3.46 17.68 -5.02
N GLU A 9 -2.81 17.20 -6.08
CA GLU A 9 -2.81 15.78 -6.45
C GLU A 9 -2.20 15.03 -5.26
N LYS A 10 -3.03 14.65 -4.29
CA LYS A 10 -2.62 13.86 -3.13
C LYS A 10 -2.09 12.53 -3.66
N GLN A 11 -0.78 12.46 -3.81
CA GLN A 11 -0.12 11.23 -4.17
C GLN A 11 -0.33 10.25 -3.00
N PRO A 12 -0.62 8.98 -3.29
CA PRO A 12 -0.77 7.98 -2.25
C PRO A 12 0.53 7.89 -1.46
N GLU A 13 0.44 7.71 -0.16
CA GLU A 13 1.61 7.54 0.70
C GLU A 13 2.27 6.17 0.45
N PHE A 14 1.42 5.16 0.26
CA PHE A 14 1.84 3.78 -0.03
C PHE A 14 1.12 3.21 -1.24
N ILE A 15 1.81 2.31 -1.94
CA ILE A 15 1.29 1.56 -3.07
C ILE A 15 1.31 0.09 -2.68
N LEU A 16 0.12 -0.50 -2.56
CA LEU A 16 -0.07 -1.91 -2.28
C LEU A 16 -0.01 -2.70 -3.59
N ILE A 17 0.95 -3.59 -3.71
CA ILE A 17 1.08 -4.49 -4.84
C ILE A 17 0.55 -5.86 -4.44
N GLY A 18 -0.47 -6.32 -5.15
CA GLY A 18 -1.12 -7.60 -4.94
C GLY A 18 -1.40 -8.33 -6.25
N SER A 19 -2.06 -9.48 -6.18
CA SER A 19 -2.61 -10.14 -7.36
C SER A 19 -4.12 -10.28 -7.16
N ASP A 20 -4.91 -9.78 -8.10
CA ASP A 20 -6.36 -10.01 -8.13
C ASP A 20 -6.70 -11.47 -8.52
N THR A 21 -5.68 -12.26 -8.91
CA THR A 21 -5.85 -13.67 -9.25
C THR A 21 -5.17 -14.55 -8.20
N ASN A 22 -5.98 -15.26 -7.40
CA ASN A 22 -5.53 -16.31 -6.47
C ASN A 22 -4.50 -15.83 -5.42
N CYS A 23 -4.78 -14.72 -4.74
CA CYS A 23 -4.01 -14.24 -3.60
C CYS A 23 -4.92 -13.92 -2.40
N PRO A 24 -5.30 -14.94 -1.61
CA PRO A 24 -6.10 -14.74 -0.40
C PRO A 24 -5.58 -13.65 0.57
N PRO A 25 -4.26 -13.55 0.87
CA PRO A 25 -3.77 -12.48 1.73
C PRO A 25 -3.86 -11.09 1.07
N CYS A 26 -3.84 -11.00 -0.26
CA CYS A 26 -4.06 -9.75 -0.98
C CYS A 26 -5.49 -9.26 -0.82
N ASP A 27 -6.48 -10.16 -0.96
CA ASP A 27 -7.90 -9.83 -0.77
C ASP A 27 -8.18 -9.35 0.66
N GLU A 28 -7.64 -10.04 1.67
CA GLU A 28 -7.81 -9.67 3.08
C GLU A 28 -7.22 -8.29 3.39
N ILE A 29 -5.98 -8.04 2.99
CA ILE A 29 -5.32 -6.73 3.20
C ILE A 29 -6.02 -5.62 2.42
N LYS A 30 -6.50 -5.90 1.20
CA LYS A 30 -7.26 -4.95 0.38
C LYS A 30 -8.58 -4.57 1.03
N GLU A 31 -9.25 -5.51 1.70
CA GLU A 31 -10.47 -5.24 2.46
C GLU A 31 -10.17 -4.39 3.70
N LEU A 32 -9.13 -4.71 4.47
CA LEU A 32 -8.70 -3.92 5.64
C LEU A 32 -8.29 -2.49 5.25
N LEU A 33 -7.65 -2.31 4.09
CA LEU A 33 -7.20 -1.00 3.61
C LEU A 33 -8.24 -0.28 2.75
N LYS A 34 -9.46 -0.80 2.63
CA LYS A 34 -10.50 -0.23 1.75
C LYS A 34 -10.76 1.25 2.02
N ASP A 35 -10.81 1.67 3.29
CA ASP A 35 -10.98 3.07 3.67
C ASP A 35 -9.75 3.93 3.31
N GLN A 36 -8.54 3.42 3.53
CA GLN A 36 -7.31 4.14 3.18
C GLN A 36 -7.17 4.29 1.66
N ILE A 37 -7.62 3.29 0.90
CA ILE A 37 -7.69 3.33 -0.57
C ILE A 37 -8.74 4.34 -1.02
N ALA A 38 -9.94 4.34 -0.42
CA ALA A 38 -10.97 5.31 -0.73
C ALA A 38 -10.56 6.76 -0.40
N GLN A 39 -9.74 6.95 0.65
CA GLN A 39 -9.16 8.24 1.03
C GLN A 39 -7.98 8.67 0.14
N GLY A 40 -7.52 7.80 -0.78
CA GLY A 40 -6.38 8.06 -1.64
C GLY A 40 -5.02 8.01 -0.93
N LYS A 41 -4.97 7.53 0.31
CA LYS A 41 -3.71 7.34 1.07
C LYS A 41 -2.95 6.11 0.59
N VAL A 42 -3.66 5.06 0.18
CA VAL A 42 -3.07 3.84 -0.36
C VAL A 42 -3.58 3.62 -1.78
N LYS A 43 -2.69 3.25 -2.71
CA LYS A 43 -3.07 2.84 -4.06
C LYS A 43 -2.87 1.34 -4.22
N TYR A 44 -3.92 0.61 -4.60
CA TYR A 44 -3.79 -0.80 -4.96
C TYR A 44 -3.41 -0.95 -6.43
N VAL A 45 -2.41 -1.78 -6.72
CA VAL A 45 -1.93 -2.06 -8.06
C VAL A 45 -1.75 -3.57 -8.22
N ASP A 46 -2.31 -4.11 -9.29
CA ASP A 46 -2.13 -5.52 -9.62
C ASP A 46 -0.72 -5.77 -10.17
N ILE A 47 -0.05 -6.80 -9.67
CA ILE A 47 1.30 -7.22 -10.04
C ILE A 47 1.43 -7.56 -11.53
N ASN A 48 0.35 -7.99 -12.19
CA ASN A 48 0.31 -8.33 -13.60
C ASN A 48 0.04 -7.11 -14.50
N SER A 49 -0.30 -5.96 -13.91
CA SER A 49 -0.44 -4.71 -14.66
C SER A 49 0.93 -4.14 -15.06
N GLU A 50 0.98 -3.31 -16.10
CA GLU A 50 2.23 -2.67 -16.52
C GLU A 50 2.89 -1.89 -15.38
N GLU A 51 2.10 -1.22 -14.55
CA GLU A 51 2.56 -0.46 -13.40
C GLU A 51 3.11 -1.39 -12.29
N GLY A 52 2.38 -2.46 -11.95
CA GLY A 52 2.83 -3.46 -10.97
C GLY A 52 4.12 -4.15 -11.39
N ILE A 53 4.28 -4.45 -12.68
CA ILE A 53 5.51 -5.02 -13.24
C ILE A 53 6.70 -4.07 -13.06
N GLN A 54 6.51 -2.74 -13.13
CA GLN A 54 7.60 -1.79 -12.86
C GLN A 54 8.04 -1.84 -11.41
N TYR A 55 7.10 -1.94 -10.46
CA TYR A 55 7.42 -2.11 -9.04
C TYR A 55 8.08 -3.46 -8.73
N ALA A 56 7.74 -4.50 -9.49
CA ALA A 56 8.33 -5.83 -9.40
C ALA A 56 9.76 -5.90 -9.96
N LYS A 57 10.09 -5.06 -10.95
CA LYS A 57 11.38 -5.05 -11.65
C LYS A 57 12.50 -4.55 -10.74
N GLY A 58 13.10 -5.47 -10.00
CA GLY A 58 14.21 -5.20 -9.07
C GLY A 58 14.12 -5.99 -7.78
N LEU A 59 13.00 -6.67 -7.54
CA LEU A 59 12.81 -7.51 -6.38
C LEU A 59 13.30 -8.94 -6.70
N GLU A 60 14.24 -9.44 -5.90
CA GLU A 60 14.79 -10.79 -6.06
C GLU A 60 13.78 -11.88 -5.67
N THR A 61 12.85 -11.56 -4.77
CA THR A 61 11.77 -12.44 -4.32
C THR A 61 10.56 -11.57 -4.01
N ILE A 62 9.42 -11.86 -4.65
CA ILE A 62 8.18 -11.10 -4.47
C ILE A 62 7.22 -11.97 -3.68
N ASP A 63 7.16 -11.74 -2.37
CA ASP A 63 6.07 -12.25 -1.54
C ASP A 63 4.88 -11.28 -1.65
N LEU A 64 3.76 -11.77 -2.18
CA LEU A 64 2.54 -10.97 -2.30
C LEU A 64 1.62 -11.22 -1.10
N PRO A 65 0.94 -10.18 -0.60
CA PRO A 65 1.06 -8.77 -1.01
C PRO A 65 2.30 -8.08 -0.40
N TYR A 66 2.83 -7.08 -1.10
CA TYR A 66 3.87 -6.17 -0.57
C TYR A 66 3.48 -4.71 -0.79
N ALA A 67 4.09 -3.81 -0.02
CA ALA A 67 3.86 -2.38 -0.14
C ALA A 67 5.11 -1.67 -0.67
N VAL A 68 4.92 -0.54 -1.33
CA VAL A 68 5.98 0.37 -1.75
C VAL A 68 5.64 1.76 -1.26
N ARG A 69 6.59 2.45 -0.63
CA ARG A 69 6.40 3.84 -0.23
C ARG A 69 6.57 4.76 -1.44
N SER A 70 5.54 5.51 -1.83
CA SER A 70 5.55 6.30 -3.06
C SER A 70 6.63 7.38 -3.10
N LYS A 71 6.99 7.93 -1.93
CA LYS A 71 7.94 9.02 -1.81
C LYS A 71 9.36 8.67 -2.30
N ASP A 72 9.79 7.43 -2.06
CA ASP A 72 11.17 6.97 -2.31
C ASP A 72 11.23 5.60 -3.00
N ASN A 73 10.09 5.06 -3.42
CA ASN A 73 9.93 3.73 -4.04
C ASN A 73 10.61 2.61 -3.25
N LYS A 74 10.64 2.72 -1.92
CA LYS A 74 11.17 1.67 -1.06
C LYS A 74 10.18 0.55 -0.89
N GLU A 75 10.68 -0.67 -1.00
CA GLU A 75 9.95 -1.89 -0.65
C GLU A 75 9.66 -1.92 0.84
N CYS A 76 8.42 -2.28 1.18
CA CYS A 76 7.95 -2.42 2.53
C CYS A 76 7.21 -3.74 2.70
N GLN A 77 7.55 -4.46 3.77
CA GLN A 77 6.90 -5.69 4.17
C GLN A 77 5.62 -5.35 4.94
N ILE A 78 4.53 -6.04 4.61
CA ILE A 78 3.23 -5.84 5.25
C ILE A 78 3.07 -6.86 6.37
N PHE A 79 2.65 -6.39 7.53
CA PHE A 79 2.25 -7.19 8.67
C PHE A 79 0.79 -6.85 8.96
N ALA A 80 -0.11 -7.75 8.57
CA ALA A 80 -1.53 -7.59 8.82
C ALA A 80 -2.01 -8.65 9.82
N ASP A 81 -2.92 -8.24 10.69
CA ASP A 81 -3.78 -9.12 11.48
C ASP A 81 -5.22 -8.62 11.31
N LYS A 82 -6.21 -9.33 11.86
CA LYS A 82 -7.64 -9.10 11.59
C LYS A 82 -8.13 -7.68 11.84
N GLU A 83 -7.40 -6.90 12.63
CA GLU A 83 -7.80 -5.57 13.10
C GLU A 83 -6.77 -4.48 12.77
N PHE A 84 -5.59 -4.82 12.26
CA PHE A 84 -4.54 -3.82 12.00
C PHE A 84 -3.67 -4.19 10.80
N VAL A 85 -3.09 -3.16 10.19
CA VAL A 85 -2.13 -3.30 9.09
C VAL A 85 -0.93 -2.41 9.37
N LEU A 86 0.23 -3.03 9.55
CA LEU A 86 1.52 -2.36 9.72
C LEU A 86 2.39 -2.60 8.48
N VAL A 87 3.24 -1.63 8.17
CA VAL A 87 4.25 -1.75 7.11
C VAL A 87 5.63 -1.45 7.66
N LYS A 88 6.62 -2.24 7.24
CA LYS A 88 8.03 -2.03 7.56
C LYS A 88 8.82 -1.87 6.28
N CYS A 89 9.32 -0.67 6.01
CA CYS A 89 10.15 -0.46 4.82
C CYS A 89 11.57 -0.96 5.04
N LYS A 90 12.20 -1.43 3.96
CA LYS A 90 13.60 -1.83 3.96
C LYS A 90 14.47 -0.65 4.43
N ASP A 91 15.44 -0.94 5.29
CA ASP A 91 16.30 0.06 5.95
C ASP A 91 15.58 0.96 6.98
N GLU A 92 14.37 0.60 7.43
CA GLU A 92 13.71 1.23 8.59
C GLU A 92 13.54 0.25 9.74
N GLU A 93 13.82 0.71 10.97
CA GLU A 93 13.60 -0.08 12.18
C GLU A 93 12.15 0.04 12.68
N GLU A 94 11.46 1.11 12.30
CA GLU A 94 10.12 1.45 12.76
C GLU A 94 9.03 0.83 11.86
N LEU A 95 7.91 0.45 12.49
CA LEU A 95 6.69 0.00 11.83
C LEU A 95 5.76 1.19 11.65
N THR A 96 5.23 1.40 10.45
CA THR A 96 4.20 2.40 10.17
C THR A 96 2.83 1.74 10.17
N ALA A 97 1.88 2.25 10.97
CA ALA A 97 0.52 1.75 10.96
C ALA A 97 -0.29 2.39 9.82
N LEU A 98 -0.88 1.56 8.96
CA LEU A 98 -1.85 1.99 7.94
C LEU A 98 -3.29 1.86 8.44
N VAL A 99 -3.53 0.87 9.28
CA VAL A 99 -4.78 0.66 10.02
C VAL A 99 -4.39 0.43 11.47
N GLU A 100 -4.86 1.30 12.34
CA GLU A 100 -4.71 1.17 13.79
C GLU A 100 -5.87 0.31 14.32
N PRO A 101 -5.62 -0.60 15.28
CA PRO A 101 -6.70 -1.30 15.95
C PRO A 101 -7.56 -0.26 16.70
N GLU A 102 -8.87 -0.30 16.54
CA GLU A 102 -9.76 0.56 17.33
C GLU A 102 -9.60 0.18 18.82
N GLU A 103 -8.98 1.05 19.61
CA GLU A 103 -9.00 0.94 21.08
C GLU A 103 -10.44 1.16 21.56
N ASN A 104 -11.15 0.08 21.89
CA ASN A 104 -12.49 0.11 22.47
C ASN A 104 -12.49 -0.38 23.92
#